data_AF-A0A520BLL3-F1
#
_entry.id   AF-A0A520BLL3-F1
#
_cell.length_a   1.000
_cell.length_b   1.000
_cell.length_c   1.000
_cell.angle_alpha   90.00
_cell.angle_beta   90.00
_cell.angle_gamma   90.00
#
_symmetry.space_group_name_H-M   'P 1'
#
loop_
_entity.id
_entity.type
_entity.pdbx_description
1 polymer ?
#
loop_
_entity_poly.entity_id
_entity_poly.type
_entity_poly.pdbx_seq_one_letter_code
_entity_poly.pdbx_strand_id
1 'polypeptide(L)'
;MDIVVNEELKAYIDPLTPEEHEALERSILAEGCRDALVLWGNVLVDGHNRHGICSKHGLPFQTVQNTRFKSMEDVHLWMIDQHLGRRSISDFQRGVLALRKREIVAERRARSEAIAAALPAAEAPPPMPDATALETREALAKAARLSSSQVVLIEKIQKQGAPGLVAAVKAGVVSINAAAAVATLPAQEQAAAAAAGADELKQAAKRVRESKRRAPAAEPAPEAAPSTEDTLESLRRRIAALEAENAALRQELAALR
;
A
#
# COMPACT_ATOMS: atom_id res chain seq x y z
N MET A 1 4.19 0.26 38.07
CA MET A 1 2.95 0.22 37.28
C MET A 1 3.00 -1.03 36.43
N ASP A 2 1.94 -1.82 36.40
CA ASP A 2 1.90 -3.05 35.60
C ASP A 2 1.59 -2.67 34.13
N ILE A 3 2.52 -2.98 33.22
CA ILE A 3 2.39 -2.68 31.79
C ILE A 3 2.09 -3.98 31.06
N VAL A 4 0.95 -4.02 30.39
CA VAL A 4 0.51 -5.15 29.58
C VAL A 4 1.00 -4.97 28.15
N VAL A 5 1.80 -5.93 27.69
CA VAL A 5 2.23 -6.03 26.29
C VAL A 5 1.20 -6.84 25.52
N ASN A 6 0.50 -6.18 24.60
CA ASN A 6 -0.38 -6.86 23.65
C ASN A 6 0.45 -7.32 22.44
N GLU A 7 0.53 -8.63 22.20
CA GLU A 7 1.34 -9.19 21.11
C GLU A 7 0.83 -8.80 19.72
N GLU A 8 -0.47 -8.54 19.55
CA GLU A 8 -1.03 -8.03 18.28
C GLU A 8 -0.52 -6.61 18.00
N LEU A 9 -0.52 -5.73 19.01
CA LEU A 9 0.01 -4.37 18.88
C LEU A 9 1.52 -4.39 18.63
N LYS A 10 2.26 -5.25 19.35
CA LYS A 10 3.70 -5.41 19.16
C LYS A 10 4.06 -5.91 17.77
N ALA A 11 3.28 -6.82 17.20
CA ALA A 11 3.47 -7.35 15.85
C ALA A 11 2.86 -6.47 14.74
N TYR A 12 2.12 -5.42 15.11
CA TYR A 12 1.37 -4.60 14.16
C TYR A 12 2.29 -3.85 13.19
N ILE A 13 3.43 -3.36 13.70
CA ILE A 13 4.48 -2.71 12.92
C ILE A 13 5.64 -3.70 12.77
N ASP A 14 6.26 -3.70 11.59
CA ASP A 14 7.44 -4.53 11.34
C ASP A 14 8.51 -4.27 12.43
N PRO A 15 9.11 -5.33 13.00
CA PRO A 15 10.11 -5.18 14.05
C PRO A 15 11.38 -4.53 13.49
N LEU A 16 12.18 -3.98 14.41
CA LEU A 16 13.54 -3.53 14.08
C LEU A 16 14.38 -4.71 13.58
N THR A 17 15.31 -4.45 12.67
CA THR A 17 16.34 -5.43 12.36
C THR A 17 17.22 -5.68 13.60
N PRO A 18 17.94 -6.82 13.68
CA PRO A 18 18.87 -7.08 14.78
C PRO A 18 19.85 -5.92 14.99
N GLU A 19 20.40 -5.36 13.91
CA GLU A 19 21.36 -4.26 13.95
C GLU A 19 20.72 -2.95 14.47
N GLU A 20 19.49 -2.65 14.04
CA GLU A 20 18.73 -1.50 14.53
C GLU A 20 18.38 -1.65 16.02
N HIS A 21 18.01 -2.85 16.45
CA HIS A 21 17.72 -3.15 17.84
C HIS A 21 18.98 -3.02 18.71
N GLU A 22 20.11 -3.56 18.27
CA GLU A 22 21.40 -3.42 18.96
C GLU A 22 21.84 -1.95 19.05
N ALA A 23 21.64 -1.18 17.98
CA ALA A 23 21.94 0.26 17.99
C ALA A 23 21.07 1.01 19.01
N LEU A 24 19.78 0.68 19.07
CA LEU A 24 18.86 1.22 20.08
C LEU A 24 19.28 0.82 21.50
N GLU A 25 19.62 -0.45 21.71
CA GLU A 25 20.06 -0.97 23.01
C GLU A 25 21.33 -0.24 23.49
N ARG A 26 22.32 -0.04 22.63
CA ARG A 26 23.53 0.74 22.95
C ARG A 26 23.22 2.18 23.34
N SER A 27 22.33 2.87 22.61
CA SER A 27 21.94 4.25 22.96
C SER A 27 21.19 4.32 24.30
N ILE A 28 20.28 3.39 24.57
CA ILE A 28 19.54 3.33 25.84
C ILE A 28 20.47 3.04 27.02
N LEU A 29 21.46 2.17 26.85
CA LEU A 29 22.45 1.88 27.89
C LEU A 29 23.36 3.09 28.17
N ALA A 30 23.70 3.88 27.15
CA ALA A 30 24.58 5.03 27.28
C ALA A 30 23.87 6.30 27.81
N GLU A 31 22.63 6.53 27.38
CA GLU A 31 21.92 7.80 27.58
C GLU A 31 20.61 7.66 28.40
N GLY A 32 20.18 6.43 28.67
CA GLY A 32 18.88 6.13 29.28
C GLY A 32 17.71 6.17 28.29
N CYS A 33 16.51 5.79 28.78
CA CYS A 33 15.29 5.83 28.00
C CYS A 33 14.70 7.25 27.94
N ARG A 34 15.20 8.06 27.00
CA ARG A 34 14.82 9.47 26.85
C ARG A 34 13.35 9.66 26.48
N ASP A 35 12.89 8.92 25.46
CA ASP A 35 11.52 9.03 24.98
C ASP A 35 10.57 8.24 25.87
N ALA A 36 9.43 8.84 26.19
CA ALA A 36 8.40 8.16 26.96
C ALA A 36 7.73 7.02 26.16
N LEU A 37 7.36 5.96 26.86
CA LEU A 37 6.48 4.91 26.35
C LEU A 37 5.04 5.42 26.28
N VAL A 38 4.31 5.06 25.24
CA VAL A 38 2.91 5.48 25.08
C VAL A 38 1.99 4.37 25.54
N LEU A 39 1.08 4.70 26.46
CA LEU A 39 0.13 3.77 27.06
C LEU A 39 -1.32 4.16 26.74
N TRP A 40 -2.19 3.15 26.75
CA TRP A 40 -3.64 3.30 26.84
C TRP A 40 -4.15 2.48 28.03
N GLY A 41 -4.37 3.15 29.16
CA GLY A 41 -4.56 2.46 30.43
C GLY A 41 -3.26 1.76 30.84
N ASN A 42 -3.31 0.43 30.98
CA ASN A 42 -2.14 -0.41 31.22
C ASN A 42 -1.55 -1.03 29.95
N VAL A 43 -2.18 -0.86 28.78
CA VAL A 43 -1.70 -1.47 27.53
C VAL A 43 -0.59 -0.63 26.91
N LEU A 44 0.52 -1.27 26.55
CA LEU A 44 1.62 -0.65 25.81
C LEU A 44 1.22 -0.46 24.34
N VAL A 45 1.22 0.80 23.88
CA VAL A 45 0.86 1.16 22.50
C VAL A 45 2.11 1.43 21.65
N ASP A 46 3.07 2.21 22.17
CA ASP A 46 4.33 2.47 21.46
C ASP A 46 5.53 2.46 22.41
N GLY A 47 6.68 2.07 21.86
CA GLY A 47 7.91 1.86 22.61
C GLY A 47 8.14 0.43 23.05
N HIS A 48 7.56 -0.58 22.39
CA HIS A 48 7.78 -2.01 22.66
C HIS A 48 9.26 -2.39 22.80
N ASN A 49 10.12 -1.96 21.86
CA ASN A 49 11.56 -2.23 21.93
C ASN A 49 12.22 -1.53 23.11
N ARG A 50 11.89 -0.24 23.34
CA ARG A 50 12.40 0.54 24.49
C ARG A 50 12.01 -0.12 25.81
N HIS A 51 10.74 -0.51 25.95
CA HIS A 51 10.23 -1.23 27.12
C HIS A 51 10.98 -2.53 27.36
N GLY A 52 11.15 -3.37 26.31
CA GLY A 52 11.88 -4.63 26.43
C GLY A 52 13.33 -4.44 26.88
N ILE A 53 14.04 -3.46 26.30
CA ILE A 53 15.41 -3.13 26.67
C ILE A 53 15.48 -2.61 28.11
N CYS A 54 14.62 -1.66 28.49
CA CYS A 54 14.65 -1.09 29.83
C CYS A 54 14.32 -2.13 30.91
N SER A 55 13.32 -2.98 30.67
CA SER A 55 12.95 -4.07 31.57
C SER A 55 14.07 -5.10 31.71
N LYS A 56 14.76 -5.44 30.61
CA LYS A 56 15.92 -6.35 30.61
C LYS A 56 17.07 -5.82 31.48
N HIS A 57 17.33 -4.51 31.44
CA HIS A 57 18.47 -3.87 32.12
C HIS A 57 18.12 -3.18 33.43
N GLY A 58 16.87 -3.25 33.88
CA GLY A 58 16.41 -2.56 35.09
C GLY A 58 16.51 -1.03 35.00
N LEU A 59 16.40 -0.47 33.79
CA LEU A 59 16.53 0.97 33.57
C LEU A 59 15.19 1.69 33.80
N PRO A 60 15.21 2.90 34.37
CA PRO A 60 14.00 3.70 34.49
C PRO A 60 13.55 4.21 33.12
N PHE A 61 12.24 4.34 32.95
CA PHE A 61 11.61 4.91 31.76
C PHE A 61 10.41 5.77 32.16
N GLN A 62 10.05 6.71 31.28
CA GLN A 62 8.86 7.54 31.43
C GLN A 62 7.70 6.95 30.64
N THR A 63 6.47 7.24 31.06
CA THR A 63 5.25 6.82 30.37
C THR A 63 4.33 8.01 30.16
N VAL A 64 3.64 8.05 29.01
CA VAL A 64 2.58 9.02 28.72
C VAL A 64 1.29 8.29 28.38
N GLN A 65 0.17 8.79 28.89
CA GLN A 65 -1.16 8.28 28.55
C GLN A 65 -1.69 9.00 27.32
N ASN A 66 -2.17 8.24 26.34
CA ASN A 66 -2.92 8.81 25.24
C ASN A 66 -4.42 8.78 25.56
N THR A 67 -4.98 9.94 25.89
CA THR A 67 -6.38 10.10 26.31
C THR A 67 -7.37 10.18 25.13
N ARG A 68 -6.89 10.17 23.89
CA ARG A 68 -7.73 10.33 22.69
C ARG A 68 -8.25 9.01 22.13
N PHE A 69 -7.66 7.88 22.53
CA PHE A 69 -8.09 6.56 22.07
C PHE A 69 -9.43 6.17 22.69
N LYS A 70 -10.38 5.82 21.83
CA LYS A 70 -11.70 5.32 22.21
C LYS A 70 -11.89 3.86 21.78
N SER A 71 -11.01 3.36 20.92
CA SER A 71 -11.11 2.05 20.29
C SER A 71 -9.74 1.54 19.86
N MET A 72 -9.63 0.23 19.63
CA MET A 72 -8.40 -0.37 19.09
C MET A 72 -8.07 0.16 17.68
N GLU A 73 -9.09 0.49 16.89
CA GLU A 73 -8.90 1.13 15.60
C GLU A 73 -8.24 2.52 15.73
N ASP A 74 -8.51 3.30 16.81
CA ASP A 74 -7.80 4.57 17.05
C ASP A 74 -6.33 4.34 17.36
N VAL A 75 -6.04 3.28 18.13
CA VAL A 75 -4.67 2.85 18.45
C VAL A 75 -3.92 2.51 17.16
N HIS A 76 -4.51 1.66 16.30
CA HIS A 76 -3.92 1.29 15.01
C HIS A 76 -3.68 2.49 14.09
N LEU A 77 -4.66 3.38 13.94
CA LEU A 77 -4.52 4.57 13.10
C LEU A 77 -3.41 5.49 13.63
N TRP A 78 -3.35 5.69 14.95
CA TRP A 78 -2.29 6.50 15.54
C TRP A 78 -0.92 5.85 15.37
N MET A 79 -0.79 4.52 15.55
CA MET A 79 0.46 3.79 15.31
C MET A 79 0.93 3.94 13.87
N ILE A 80 0.02 3.81 12.89
CA ILE A 80 0.30 4.07 11.48
C ILE A 80 0.83 5.49 11.29
N ASP A 81 0.15 6.49 11.83
CA ASP A 81 0.51 7.90 11.63
C ASP A 81 1.85 8.25 12.27
N GLN A 82 2.16 7.70 13.44
CA GLN A 82 3.49 7.84 14.05
C GLN A 82 4.58 7.29 13.13
N HIS A 83 4.36 6.14 12.48
CA HIS A 83 5.36 5.52 11.61
C HIS A 83 5.49 6.22 10.27
N LEU A 84 4.36 6.63 9.65
CA LEU A 84 4.38 7.43 8.42
C LEU A 84 5.13 8.76 8.59
N GLY A 85 5.16 9.32 9.80
CA GLY A 85 5.95 10.50 10.15
C GLY A 85 7.47 10.26 10.26
N ARG A 86 7.92 9.01 10.47
CA ARG A 86 9.35 8.67 10.59
C ARG A 86 10.03 8.73 9.24
N ARG A 87 11.30 9.14 9.19
CA ARG A 87 12.13 9.14 7.98
C ARG A 87 12.79 7.79 7.69
N SER A 88 12.97 6.95 8.70
CA SER A 88 13.70 5.68 8.63
C SER A 88 12.94 4.54 7.95
N ILE A 89 11.62 4.62 7.82
CA ILE A 89 10.84 3.54 7.20
C ILE A 89 10.96 3.56 5.67
N SER A 90 11.05 2.37 5.08
CA SER A 90 11.16 2.19 3.62
C SER A 90 9.89 2.60 2.88
N ASP A 91 10.01 2.96 1.60
CA ASP A 91 8.86 3.26 0.74
C ASP A 91 7.86 2.11 0.68
N PHE A 92 8.35 0.86 0.70
CA PHE A 92 7.48 -0.30 0.73
C PHE A 92 6.64 -0.35 2.01
N GLN A 93 7.27 -0.17 3.17
CA GLN A 93 6.58 -0.12 4.46
C GLN A 93 5.60 1.05 4.52
N ARG A 94 5.96 2.23 4.01
CA ARG A 94 5.04 3.39 3.91
C ARG A 94 3.79 3.03 3.13
N GLY A 95 3.94 2.41 1.97
CA GLY A 95 2.79 2.01 1.16
C GLY A 95 1.92 0.96 1.84
N VAL A 96 2.50 -0.03 2.50
CA VAL A 96 1.75 -1.05 3.26
C VAL A 96 0.96 -0.41 4.40
N LEU A 97 1.57 0.48 5.19
CA LEU A 97 0.90 1.17 6.28
C LEU A 97 -0.22 2.08 5.77
N ALA A 98 0.00 2.77 4.65
CA ALA A 98 -1.02 3.59 4.02
C ALA A 98 -2.22 2.75 3.54
N LEU A 99 -1.97 1.60 2.89
CA LEU A 99 -3.03 0.68 2.45
C LEU A 99 -3.87 0.17 3.63
N ARG A 100 -3.22 -0.23 4.74
CA ARG A 100 -3.91 -0.60 5.99
C ARG A 100 -4.72 0.56 6.56
N LYS A 101 -4.19 1.79 6.53
CA LYS A 101 -4.91 2.99 6.97
C LYS A 101 -6.21 3.18 6.21
N ARG A 102 -6.15 3.03 4.88
CA ARG A 102 -7.31 3.12 3.99
C ARG A 102 -8.37 2.08 4.36
N GLU A 103 -7.96 0.83 4.61
CA GLU A 103 -8.87 -0.26 4.99
C GLU A 103 -9.63 0.07 6.29
N ILE A 104 -8.91 0.47 7.36
CA ILE A 104 -9.52 0.82 8.65
C ILE A 104 -10.50 2.00 8.49
N VAL A 105 -10.11 3.03 7.73
CA VAL A 105 -10.96 4.21 7.49
C VAL A 105 -12.20 3.85 6.67
N ALA A 106 -12.06 3.00 5.66
CA ALA A 106 -13.17 2.52 4.85
C ALA A 106 -14.15 1.66 5.68
N GLU A 107 -13.66 0.77 6.53
CA GLU A 107 -14.48 -0.04 7.44
C GLU A 107 -15.25 0.81 8.45
N ARG A 108 -14.59 1.81 9.03
CA ARG A 108 -15.24 2.80 9.92
C ARG A 108 -16.37 3.51 9.21
N ARG A 109 -16.11 4.01 8.00
CA ARG A 109 -17.11 4.71 7.19
C ARG A 109 -18.29 3.80 6.88
N ALA A 110 -18.05 2.59 6.39
CA ALA A 110 -19.11 1.63 6.07
C ALA A 110 -19.97 1.32 7.31
N ARG A 111 -19.35 1.20 8.50
CA ARG A 111 -20.07 1.01 9.77
C ARG A 111 -20.91 2.24 10.13
N SER A 112 -20.37 3.44 10.00
CA SER A 112 -21.10 4.69 10.25
C SER A 112 -22.28 4.87 9.29
N GLU A 113 -22.09 4.58 8.00
CA GLU A 113 -23.16 4.62 6.99
C GLU A 113 -24.25 3.59 7.28
N ALA A 114 -23.88 2.37 7.67
CA ALA A 114 -24.84 1.34 8.07
C ALA A 114 -25.66 1.76 9.31
N ILE A 115 -25.02 2.38 10.30
CA ILE A 115 -25.70 2.92 11.49
C ILE A 115 -26.63 4.08 11.10
N ALA A 116 -26.17 5.01 10.26
CA ALA A 116 -26.98 6.15 9.80
C ALA A 116 -28.17 5.70 8.95
N ALA A 117 -28.05 4.63 8.18
CA ALA A 117 -29.16 4.04 7.42
C ALA A 117 -30.18 3.31 8.31
N ALA A 118 -29.75 2.82 9.48
CA ALA A 118 -30.61 2.12 10.44
C ALA A 118 -31.31 3.05 11.45
N LEU A 119 -30.78 4.26 11.67
CA LEU A 119 -31.34 5.24 12.62
C LEU A 119 -32.20 6.31 11.91
N PRO A 120 -33.24 6.83 12.56
CA PRO A 120 -33.95 8.01 12.06
C PRO A 120 -32.99 9.20 11.98
N ALA A 121 -33.16 10.05 10.95
CA ALA A 121 -32.21 11.12 10.57
C ALA A 121 -31.82 12.11 11.69
N ALA A 122 -32.60 12.18 12.78
CA ALA A 122 -32.32 13.02 13.94
C ALA A 122 -31.24 12.46 14.88
N GLU A 123 -30.90 11.17 14.78
CA GLU A 123 -29.89 10.48 15.62
C GLU A 123 -28.64 10.05 14.83
N ALA A 124 -28.53 10.45 13.56
CA ALA A 124 -27.41 10.09 12.72
C ALA A 124 -26.10 10.71 13.27
N PRO A 125 -25.03 9.91 13.45
CA PRO A 125 -23.74 10.44 13.89
C PRO A 125 -23.18 11.43 12.85
N PRO A 126 -22.43 12.46 13.29
CA PRO A 126 -21.87 13.46 12.40
C PRO A 126 -20.88 12.84 11.39
N PRO A 127 -20.79 13.38 10.16
CA PRO A 127 -19.85 12.88 9.16
C PRO A 127 -18.40 13.03 9.64
N MET A 128 -17.63 11.95 9.51
CA MET A 128 -16.24 11.90 9.95
C MET A 128 -15.33 12.66 8.96
N PRO A 129 -14.56 13.69 9.40
CA PRO A 129 -13.80 14.56 8.51
C PRO A 129 -12.60 13.87 7.83
N ASP A 130 -12.00 12.85 8.46
CA ASP A 130 -10.82 12.15 7.94
C ASP A 130 -11.13 11.06 6.91
N ALA A 131 -12.41 10.70 6.72
CA ALA A 131 -12.79 9.54 5.92
C ALA A 131 -12.55 9.73 4.42
N THR A 132 -12.74 10.95 3.90
CA THR A 132 -12.64 11.26 2.48
C THR A 132 -11.20 11.42 1.99
N ALA A 133 -10.27 11.67 2.92
CA ALA A 133 -8.88 12.01 2.60
C ALA A 133 -8.03 10.83 2.11
N LEU A 134 -8.52 9.58 2.17
CA LEU A 134 -7.78 8.39 1.72
C LEU A 134 -8.51 7.60 0.62
N GLU A 135 -9.60 8.13 0.09
CA GLU A 135 -10.42 7.44 -0.91
C GLU A 135 -9.73 7.37 -2.27
N THR A 136 -9.07 8.45 -2.66
CA THR A 136 -8.36 8.49 -3.92
C THR A 136 -6.96 7.91 -3.76
N ARG A 137 -6.52 7.19 -4.79
CA ARG A 137 -5.15 6.69 -4.90
C ARG A 137 -4.12 7.80 -4.74
N GLU A 138 -4.42 9.01 -5.23
CA GLU A 138 -3.54 10.17 -5.12
C GLU A 138 -3.42 10.68 -3.68
N ALA A 139 -4.53 10.77 -2.95
CA ALA A 139 -4.51 11.21 -1.57
C ALA A 139 -3.81 10.19 -0.66
N LEU A 140 -4.02 8.89 -0.93
CA LEU A 140 -3.28 7.80 -0.30
C LEU A 140 -1.77 7.90 -0.57
N ALA A 141 -1.37 8.11 -1.83
CA ALA A 141 0.02 8.29 -2.22
C ALA A 141 0.65 9.50 -1.52
N LYS A 142 -0.07 10.62 -1.45
CA LYS A 142 0.37 11.83 -0.73
C LYS A 142 0.57 11.56 0.76
N ALA A 143 -0.38 10.89 1.42
CA ALA A 143 -0.26 10.51 2.82
C ALA A 143 0.96 9.59 3.09
N ALA A 144 1.25 8.70 2.15
CA ALA A 144 2.41 7.81 2.19
C ALA A 144 3.74 8.48 1.78
N ARG A 145 3.71 9.71 1.24
CA ARG A 145 4.85 10.38 0.58
C ARG A 145 5.42 9.56 -0.59
N LEU A 146 4.55 8.90 -1.35
CA LEU A 146 4.88 8.06 -2.50
C LEU A 146 4.25 8.60 -3.78
N SER A 147 4.70 8.09 -4.92
CA SER A 147 3.98 8.26 -6.18
C SER A 147 2.76 7.32 -6.26
N SER A 148 1.70 7.75 -6.96
CA SER A 148 0.53 6.90 -7.25
C SER A 148 0.95 5.56 -7.87
N SER A 149 1.94 5.57 -8.77
CA SER A 149 2.51 4.37 -9.40
C SER A 149 3.10 3.39 -8.37
N GLN A 150 3.92 3.88 -7.42
CA GLN A 150 4.47 3.03 -6.35
C GLN A 150 3.38 2.39 -5.51
N VAL A 151 2.33 3.13 -5.15
CA VAL A 151 1.20 2.59 -4.36
C VAL A 151 0.58 1.35 -5.04
N VAL A 152 0.36 1.39 -6.36
CA VAL A 152 -0.19 0.23 -7.09
C VAL A 152 0.78 -0.94 -7.16
N LEU A 153 2.08 -0.67 -7.28
CA LEU A 153 3.08 -1.75 -7.26
C LEU A 153 3.14 -2.41 -5.88
N ILE A 154 3.06 -1.62 -4.81
CA ILE A 154 3.04 -2.11 -3.44
C ILE A 154 1.76 -2.91 -3.16
N GLU A 155 0.60 -2.40 -3.57
CA GLU A 155 -0.67 -3.12 -3.46
C GLU A 155 -0.64 -4.46 -4.21
N LYS A 156 -0.03 -4.49 -5.40
CA LYS A 156 0.19 -5.73 -6.15
C LYS A 156 1.08 -6.71 -5.38
N ILE A 157 2.22 -6.25 -4.85
CA ILE A 157 3.12 -7.10 -4.07
C ILE A 157 2.40 -7.64 -2.83
N GLN A 158 1.57 -6.84 -2.16
CA GLN A 158 0.81 -7.28 -0.99
C GLN A 158 -0.23 -8.35 -1.34
N LYS A 159 -0.90 -8.23 -2.50
CA LYS A 159 -1.95 -9.17 -2.94
C LYS A 159 -1.41 -10.48 -3.53
N GLN A 160 -0.26 -10.41 -4.21
CA GLN A 160 0.23 -11.52 -5.06
C GLN A 160 1.62 -12.04 -4.65
N GLY A 161 2.33 -11.32 -3.79
CA GLY A 161 3.69 -11.66 -3.39
C GLY A 161 3.75 -12.84 -2.42
N ALA A 162 4.54 -13.86 -2.75
CA ALA A 162 4.87 -14.95 -1.83
C ALA A 162 5.64 -14.40 -0.59
N PRO A 163 5.56 -15.07 0.58
CA PRO A 163 6.17 -14.57 1.82
C PRO A 163 7.66 -14.23 1.69
N GLY A 164 8.44 -15.06 0.99
CA GLY A 164 9.86 -14.82 0.75
C GLY A 164 10.13 -13.59 -0.12
N LEU A 165 9.27 -13.31 -1.11
CA LEU A 165 9.37 -12.11 -1.94
C LEU A 165 9.08 -10.85 -1.11
N VAL A 166 8.02 -10.88 -0.31
CA VAL A 166 7.65 -9.76 0.58
C VAL A 166 8.77 -9.48 1.58
N ALA A 167 9.34 -10.52 2.19
CA ALA A 167 10.48 -10.40 3.11
C ALA A 167 11.70 -9.75 2.42
N ALA A 168 12.03 -10.17 1.19
CA ALA A 168 13.14 -9.60 0.43
C ALA A 168 12.95 -8.11 0.10
N VAL A 169 11.71 -7.68 -0.17
CA VAL A 169 11.41 -6.25 -0.41
C VAL A 169 11.48 -5.45 0.89
N LYS A 170 10.94 -5.98 1.99
CA LYS A 170 11.01 -5.34 3.31
C LYS A 170 12.45 -5.14 3.77
N ALA A 171 13.31 -6.13 3.55
CA ALA A 171 14.73 -6.07 3.85
C ALA A 171 15.53 -5.19 2.87
N GLY A 172 14.90 -4.60 1.85
CA GLY A 172 15.58 -3.76 0.86
C GLY A 172 16.47 -4.53 -0.11
N VAL A 173 16.45 -5.87 -0.10
CA VAL A 173 17.24 -6.74 -0.97
C VAL A 173 16.81 -6.62 -2.44
N VAL A 174 15.51 -6.35 -2.66
CA VAL A 174 14.92 -6.21 -3.98
C VAL A 174 14.07 -4.94 -4.06
N SER A 175 14.22 -4.18 -5.16
CA SER A 175 13.42 -2.96 -5.39
C SER A 175 11.93 -3.28 -5.58
N ILE A 176 11.06 -2.33 -5.21
CA ILE A 176 9.60 -2.41 -5.41
C ILE A 176 9.26 -2.76 -6.87
N ASN A 177 9.94 -2.14 -7.84
CA ASN A 177 9.70 -2.40 -9.26
C ASN A 177 10.08 -3.83 -9.67
N ALA A 178 11.16 -4.39 -9.11
CA ALA A 178 11.58 -5.75 -9.44
C ALA A 178 10.63 -6.76 -8.79
N ALA A 179 10.29 -6.56 -7.53
CA ALA A 179 9.35 -7.42 -6.83
C ALA A 179 7.95 -7.38 -7.43
N ALA A 180 7.46 -6.22 -7.86
CA ALA A 180 6.17 -6.13 -8.53
C ALA A 180 6.15 -6.84 -9.91
N ALA A 181 7.31 -7.04 -10.55
CA ALA A 181 7.42 -7.89 -11.73
C ALA A 181 7.39 -9.37 -11.34
N VAL A 182 8.18 -9.78 -10.34
CA VAL A 182 8.20 -11.16 -9.83
C VAL A 182 6.82 -11.58 -9.29
N ALA A 183 6.09 -10.66 -8.66
CA ALA A 183 4.73 -10.92 -8.13
C ALA A 183 3.71 -11.32 -9.21
N THR A 184 4.00 -11.13 -10.50
CA THR A 184 3.14 -11.62 -11.59
C THR A 184 3.37 -13.07 -11.98
N LEU A 185 4.42 -13.71 -11.45
CA LEU A 185 4.70 -15.13 -11.63
C LEU A 185 3.83 -15.98 -10.69
N PRO A 186 3.64 -17.28 -10.98
CA PRO A 186 3.00 -18.21 -10.05
C PRO A 186 3.70 -18.25 -8.68
N ALA A 187 2.93 -18.46 -7.61
CA ALA A 187 3.45 -18.42 -6.24
C ALA A 187 4.65 -19.37 -6.01
N GLN A 188 4.66 -20.54 -6.65
CA GLN A 188 5.75 -21.50 -6.56
C GLN A 188 7.06 -20.97 -7.16
N GLU A 189 7.00 -20.25 -8.29
CA GLU A 189 8.16 -19.63 -8.92
C GLU A 189 8.68 -18.45 -8.10
N GLN A 190 7.77 -17.65 -7.51
CA GLN A 190 8.16 -16.57 -6.60
C GLN A 190 8.90 -17.13 -5.38
N ALA A 191 8.40 -18.23 -4.80
CA ALA A 191 9.02 -18.90 -3.66
C ALA A 191 10.40 -19.49 -4.03
N ALA A 192 10.51 -20.14 -5.19
CA ALA A 192 11.77 -20.69 -5.68
C ALA A 192 12.81 -19.58 -5.90
N ALA A 193 12.42 -18.47 -6.54
CA ALA A 193 13.31 -17.34 -6.77
C ALA A 193 13.73 -16.67 -5.44
N ALA A 194 12.81 -16.54 -4.47
CA ALA A 194 13.12 -16.00 -3.16
C ALA A 194 14.08 -16.91 -2.36
N ALA A 195 13.90 -18.23 -2.43
CA ALA A 195 14.78 -19.20 -1.77
C ALA A 195 16.19 -19.23 -2.38
N ALA A 196 16.31 -19.02 -3.70
CA ALA A 196 17.59 -18.91 -4.40
C ALA A 196 18.33 -17.58 -4.14
N GLY A 197 17.64 -16.59 -3.56
CA GLY A 197 18.25 -15.36 -3.07
C GLY A 197 18.11 -14.15 -3.99
N ALA A 198 18.82 -13.08 -3.61
CA ALA A 198 18.66 -11.74 -4.17
C ALA A 198 18.87 -11.67 -5.69
N ASP A 199 19.89 -12.37 -6.19
CA ASP A 199 20.25 -12.29 -7.60
C ASP A 199 19.27 -13.07 -8.47
N GLU A 200 18.74 -14.20 -7.98
CA GLU A 200 17.69 -14.92 -8.70
C GLU A 200 16.40 -14.10 -8.76
N LEU A 201 16.02 -13.40 -7.69
CA LEU A 201 14.89 -12.47 -7.73
C LEU A 201 15.07 -11.34 -8.77
N LYS A 202 16.30 -10.79 -8.90
CA LYS A 202 16.61 -9.78 -9.93
C LYS A 202 16.54 -10.39 -11.34
N GLN A 203 17.06 -11.60 -11.53
CA GLN A 203 17.02 -12.30 -12.81
C GLN A 203 15.58 -12.66 -13.20
N ALA A 204 14.79 -13.19 -12.27
CA ALA A 204 13.37 -13.46 -12.48
C ALA A 204 12.61 -12.18 -12.89
N ALA A 205 12.85 -11.07 -12.19
CA ALA A 205 12.27 -9.77 -12.56
C ALA A 205 12.67 -9.34 -13.98
N LYS A 206 13.93 -9.54 -14.37
CA LYS A 206 14.43 -9.25 -15.72
C LYS A 206 13.74 -10.14 -16.76
N ARG A 207 13.65 -11.45 -16.54
CA ARG A 207 12.96 -12.41 -17.42
C ARG A 207 11.49 -12.03 -17.62
N VAL A 208 10.78 -11.62 -16.57
CA VAL A 208 9.39 -11.14 -16.66
C VAL A 208 9.26 -9.88 -17.52
N ARG A 209 10.19 -8.95 -17.38
CA ARG A 209 10.17 -7.70 -18.17
C ARG A 209 10.50 -7.96 -19.63
N GLU A 210 11.47 -8.83 -19.89
CA GLU A 210 11.83 -9.25 -21.25
C GLU A 210 10.71 -10.04 -21.91
N SER A 211 10.03 -10.95 -21.19
CA SER A 211 8.89 -11.68 -21.74
C SER A 211 7.72 -10.75 -22.03
N LYS A 212 7.44 -9.74 -21.20
CA LYS A 212 6.44 -8.71 -21.50
C LYS A 212 6.83 -7.78 -22.64
N ARG A 213 8.13 -7.59 -22.88
CA ARG A 213 8.64 -6.81 -24.02
C ARG A 213 8.67 -7.63 -25.31
N ARG A 214 8.90 -8.94 -25.22
CA ARG A 214 8.93 -9.90 -26.35
C ARG A 214 7.57 -10.49 -26.70
N ALA A 215 6.63 -10.55 -25.77
CA ALA A 215 5.22 -10.80 -26.06
C ALA A 215 4.72 -9.59 -26.87
N PRO A 216 4.56 -9.72 -28.19
CA PRO A 216 4.46 -8.56 -29.05
C PRO A 216 3.02 -8.05 -29.07
N ALA A 217 2.83 -6.77 -29.39
CA ALA A 217 1.71 -6.38 -30.23
C ALA A 217 1.67 -7.40 -31.37
N ALA A 218 0.60 -8.20 -31.48
CA ALA A 218 0.50 -9.29 -32.44
C ALA A 218 1.16 -8.91 -33.79
N GLU A 219 2.31 -9.51 -34.09
CA GLU A 219 2.88 -9.43 -35.44
C GLU A 219 1.97 -10.29 -36.32
N PRO A 220 1.32 -9.73 -37.36
CA PRO A 220 0.71 -10.56 -38.38
C PRO A 220 1.83 -11.27 -39.15
N ALA A 221 1.53 -12.48 -39.62
CA ALA A 221 2.34 -13.26 -40.54
C ALA A 221 2.84 -12.42 -41.74
N PRO A 222 3.87 -12.86 -42.49
CA PRO A 222 4.34 -12.15 -43.67
C PRO A 222 3.34 -12.36 -44.82
N GLU A 223 2.22 -11.66 -44.77
CA GLU A 223 1.43 -11.31 -45.95
C GLU A 223 1.85 -9.92 -46.38
N ALA A 224 2.06 -9.76 -47.68
CA ALA A 224 2.48 -8.51 -48.31
C ALA A 224 1.71 -7.32 -47.72
N ALA A 225 2.45 -6.36 -47.14
CA ALA A 225 1.86 -5.19 -46.53
C ALA A 225 0.96 -4.47 -47.56
N PRO A 226 -0.32 -4.22 -47.27
CA PRO A 226 -1.14 -3.37 -48.13
C PRO A 226 -0.50 -1.98 -48.15
N SER A 227 -0.47 -1.39 -49.34
CA SER A 227 0.20 -0.12 -49.55
C SER A 227 -0.41 0.98 -48.66
N THR A 228 0.36 2.03 -48.37
CA THR A 228 -0.16 3.22 -47.68
C THR A 228 -1.37 3.82 -48.40
N GLU A 229 -1.50 3.59 -49.71
CA GLU A 229 -2.65 3.99 -50.51
C GLU A 229 -3.92 3.19 -50.19
N ASP A 230 -3.83 1.86 -50.04
CA ASP A 230 -4.96 1.01 -49.64
C ASP A 230 -5.51 1.40 -48.26
N THR A 231 -4.60 1.76 -47.36
CA THR A 231 -4.97 2.19 -46.00
C THR A 231 -5.68 3.54 -46.02
N LEU A 232 -5.21 4.48 -46.85
CA LEU A 232 -5.85 5.78 -47.02
C LEU A 232 -7.21 5.68 -47.72
N GLU A 233 -7.36 4.79 -48.71
CA GLU A 233 -8.65 4.55 -49.35
C GLU A 233 -9.67 3.92 -48.40
N SER A 234 -9.26 2.95 -47.60
CA SER A 234 -10.09 2.34 -46.56
C SER A 234 -10.60 3.37 -45.55
N LEU A 235 -9.70 4.26 -45.08
CA LEU A 235 -10.05 5.34 -44.16
C LEU A 235 -11.00 6.35 -44.81
N ARG A 236 -10.79 6.73 -46.08
CA ARG A 236 -11.70 7.62 -46.82
C ARG A 236 -13.10 7.02 -46.97
N ARG A 237 -13.20 5.73 -47.29
CA ARG A 237 -14.50 5.03 -47.35
C ARG A 237 -15.20 5.01 -46.00
N ARG A 238 -14.46 4.81 -44.91
CA ARG A 238 -15.02 4.81 -43.56
C ARG A 238 -15.51 6.19 -43.14
N ILE A 239 -14.76 7.24 -43.45
CA ILE A 239 -15.16 8.63 -43.20
C ILE A 239 -16.45 8.96 -43.96
N ALA A 240 -16.51 8.65 -45.26
CA ALA A 240 -17.70 8.89 -46.07
C ALA A 240 -18.95 8.16 -45.54
N ALA A 241 -18.80 6.91 -45.06
CA ALA A 241 -19.89 6.16 -44.46
C ALA A 241 -20.38 6.79 -43.14
N LEU A 242 -19.45 7.22 -42.28
CA LEU A 242 -19.78 7.89 -41.01
C LEU A 242 -20.42 9.26 -41.21
N GLU A 243 -20.01 10.00 -42.25
CA GLU A 243 -20.62 11.28 -42.62
C GLU A 243 -22.05 11.09 -43.13
N ALA A 244 -22.30 10.08 -43.96
CA ALA A 244 -23.65 9.73 -44.41
C ALA A 244 -24.56 9.32 -43.24
N GLU A 245 -24.04 8.51 -42.31
CA GLU A 245 -24.75 8.13 -41.09
C GLU A 245 -25.06 9.35 -40.20
N ASN A 246 -24.09 10.26 -40.01
CA ASN A 246 -24.32 11.50 -39.27
C ASN A 246 -25.38 12.38 -39.94
N ALA A 247 -25.38 12.48 -41.27
CA ALA A 247 -26.37 13.24 -42.01
C ALA A 247 -27.78 12.66 -41.83
N ALA A 248 -27.92 11.33 -41.89
CA ALA A 248 -29.18 10.64 -41.65
C ALA A 248 -29.69 10.85 -40.21
N LEU A 249 -28.81 10.68 -39.21
CA LEU A 249 -29.16 10.91 -37.80
C LEU A 249 -29.55 12.37 -37.53
N ARG A 250 -28.92 13.34 -38.20
CA ARG A 250 -29.29 14.76 -38.09
C ARG A 250 -30.65 15.04 -38.72
N GLN A 251 -31.00 14.38 -39.83
CA GLN A 251 -32.34 14.50 -40.43
C GLN A 251 -33.40 13.87 -39.53
N GLU A 252 -33.12 12.72 -38.92
CA GLU A 252 -34.01 12.06 -37.96
C GLU A 252 -34.27 12.92 -36.73
N LEU A 253 -33.21 13.53 -36.16
CA LEU A 253 -33.34 14.49 -35.06
C LEU A 253 -34.10 15.76 -35.44
N ALA A 254 -34.00 16.21 -36.70
CA ALA A 254 -34.74 17.36 -37.19
C ALA A 254 -36.23 17.05 -37.41
N ALA A 255 -36.58 15.81 -37.78
CA ALA A 255 -37.95 15.35 -37.92
C ALA A 255 -38.65 15.08 -36.59
N LEU A 256 -37.88 14.88 -35.51
CA LEU A 256 -38.36 14.70 -34.13
C LEU A 256 -38.56 16.03 -33.36
N ARG A 257 -38.35 17.19 -34.00
CA ARG A 257 -38.58 18.53 -33.47
C ARG A 257 -39.78 19.19 -34.15
#